data_AF-A0A7C2YG74-F1
#
_entry.id   AF-A0A7C2YG74-F1
#
_cell.length_a   1.000
_cell.length_b   1.000
_cell.length_c   1.000
_cell.angle_alpha   90.00
_cell.angle_beta   90.00
_cell.angle_gamma   90.00
#
_symmetry.space_group_name_H-M   'P 1'
#
loop_
_entity.id
_entity.type
_entity.pdbx_description
1 polymer ?
#
loop_
_entity_poly.entity_id
_entity_poly.type
_entity_poly.pdbx_seq_one_letter_code
_entity_poly.pdbx_strand_id
1 'polypeptide(L)'
;MAVFGRKVGAAEERLPLGSEEDGEGPAAGAGHGLDGLHVDGVHVGQKDLPVAEVRRIVPPGFIVGCSTNNVHEASMAQADGASYVSVGRLFPTTSKQDTRPATLEVLRAIKAAVQLPVCAIGGINEENIDAVLAAGADMVAVIAAVVSAPDPREAARRLASRFAP
;
A
#
# COMPACT_ATOMS: atom_id res chain seq x y z
N MET A 1 9.10 4.39 -5.71
CA MET A 1 7.77 5.00 -5.79
C MET A 1 6.70 4.00 -6.22
N ALA A 2 5.65 3.79 -5.42
CA ALA A 2 4.40 3.12 -5.86
C ALA A 2 3.26 4.14 -5.79
N VAL A 3 2.38 4.16 -6.79
CA VAL A 3 1.28 5.13 -6.92
C VAL A 3 -0.04 4.36 -6.78
N PHE A 4 -0.90 4.78 -5.85
CA PHE A 4 -2.22 4.18 -5.66
C PHE A 4 -3.28 5.12 -6.27
N GLY A 5 -4.13 4.58 -7.14
CA GLY A 5 -5.19 5.34 -7.80
C GLY A 5 -6.38 4.45 -8.16
N ARG A 6 -7.60 4.98 -8.06
CA ARG A 6 -8.76 4.41 -8.78
C ARG A 6 -8.85 4.99 -10.18
N LYS A 7 -9.28 4.17 -11.14
CA LYS A 7 -9.61 4.63 -12.49
C LYS A 7 -10.84 5.55 -12.38
N VAL A 8 -10.67 6.87 -12.52
CA VAL A 8 -11.81 7.75 -12.82
C VAL A 8 -12.17 7.56 -14.28
N GLY A 9 -13.42 7.17 -14.52
CA GLY A 9 -13.92 6.99 -15.88
C GLY A 9 -14.02 8.34 -16.59
N ALA A 10 -13.41 8.42 -17.77
CA ALA A 10 -14.05 9.02 -18.93
C ALA A 10 -13.45 8.46 -20.25
N ALA A 11 -14.37 8.19 -21.19
CA ALA A 11 -14.23 7.99 -22.64
C ALA A 11 -13.89 6.58 -23.20
N GLU A 12 -14.97 5.86 -23.52
CA GLU A 12 -15.23 5.09 -24.75
C GLU A 12 -14.27 3.94 -25.14
N GLU A 13 -14.71 2.70 -24.84
CA GLU A 13 -14.71 1.67 -25.87
C GLU A 13 -15.78 2.08 -26.90
N ARG A 14 -15.36 2.56 -28.08
CA ARG A 14 -16.26 2.74 -29.22
C ARG A 14 -16.51 1.38 -29.86
N LEU A 15 -17.47 0.64 -29.31
CA LEU A 15 -18.33 -0.26 -30.07
C LEU A 15 -19.77 0.25 -29.91
N PRO A 16 -20.54 0.36 -31.01
CA PRO A 16 -21.60 1.36 -31.11
C PRO A 16 -22.89 1.01 -30.35
N LEU A 17 -23.35 2.01 -29.58
CA LEU A 17 -24.71 2.51 -29.40
C LEU A 17 -25.83 1.51 -29.04
N GLY A 18 -26.26 1.61 -27.77
CA GLY A 18 -27.61 1.33 -27.28
C GLY A 18 -27.92 2.28 -26.12
N SER A 19 -29.04 3.00 -26.22
CA SER A 19 -29.50 4.17 -25.46
C SER A 19 -29.93 3.94 -24.00
N GLU A 20 -29.65 4.96 -23.14
CA GLU A 20 -30.49 5.55 -22.05
C GLU A 20 -30.89 4.62 -20.84
N GLU A 21 -31.01 4.99 -19.55
CA GLU A 21 -31.15 6.23 -18.75
C GLU A 21 -30.60 6.04 -17.29
N ASP A 22 -30.35 7.18 -16.63
CA ASP A 22 -30.58 7.57 -15.22
C ASP A 22 -29.99 6.82 -14.00
N GLY A 23 -29.33 7.59 -13.12
CA GLY A 23 -29.16 7.26 -11.70
C GLY A 23 -27.95 7.90 -11.01
N GLU A 24 -28.21 8.91 -10.19
CA GLU A 24 -27.33 9.56 -9.21
C GLU A 24 -26.31 8.60 -8.53
N GLY A 25 -25.00 8.86 -8.71
CA GLY A 25 -23.92 8.16 -8.02
C GLY A 25 -23.25 9.05 -6.94
N PRO A 26 -22.79 8.48 -5.81
CA PRO A 26 -22.33 9.25 -4.65
C PRO A 26 -20.98 9.95 -4.90
N ALA A 27 -20.81 11.10 -4.24
CA ALA A 27 -19.71 12.04 -4.31
C ALA A 27 -18.31 11.42 -4.57
N ALA A 28 -17.67 11.89 -5.64
CA ALA A 28 -16.29 11.59 -6.00
C ALA A 28 -15.31 12.01 -4.89
N GLY A 29 -14.59 11.03 -4.34
CA GLY A 29 -13.44 11.28 -3.47
C GLY A 29 -12.34 11.97 -4.27
N ALA A 30 -11.84 13.09 -3.75
CA ALA A 30 -10.83 13.93 -4.38
C ALA A 30 -9.52 13.17 -4.58
N GLY A 31 -9.16 12.92 -5.84
CA GLY A 31 -7.79 12.61 -6.21
C GLY A 31 -7.29 13.64 -7.19
N HIS A 32 -5.98 13.69 -7.29
CA HIS A 32 -5.28 14.84 -7.82
C HIS A 32 -4.44 14.42 -9.01
N GLY A 33 -4.51 15.21 -10.08
CA GLY A 33 -3.98 14.87 -11.39
C GLY A 33 -2.45 14.84 -11.43
N LEU A 34 -1.89 13.70 -11.81
CA LEU A 34 -0.53 13.59 -12.36
C LEU A 34 -0.70 13.24 -13.84
N ASP A 35 -0.33 14.13 -14.76
CA ASP A 35 -0.37 13.91 -16.22
C ASP A 35 -1.72 13.39 -16.76
N GLY A 36 -2.84 13.87 -16.20
CA GLY A 36 -4.20 13.46 -16.59
C GLY A 36 -4.71 12.18 -15.91
N LEU A 37 -3.93 11.56 -15.03
CA LEU A 37 -4.34 10.42 -14.20
C LEU A 37 -4.73 10.89 -12.80
N HIS A 38 -5.88 10.41 -12.32
CA HIS A 38 -6.26 10.56 -10.92
C HIS A 38 -5.40 9.67 -10.05
N VAL A 39 -4.71 10.28 -9.11
CA VAL A 39 -3.87 9.60 -8.14
C VAL A 39 -4.34 9.97 -6.74
N ASP A 40 -4.49 8.97 -5.88
CA ASP A 40 -4.92 9.12 -4.49
C ASP A 40 -3.72 9.19 -3.52
N GLY A 41 -2.56 8.65 -3.92
CA GLY A 41 -1.39 8.62 -3.07
C GLY A 41 -0.08 8.18 -3.72
N VAL A 42 0.99 8.36 -2.96
CA VAL A 42 2.36 7.96 -3.30
C VAL A 42 3.01 7.18 -2.15
N HIS A 43 3.85 6.21 -2.48
CA HIS A 43 4.71 5.49 -1.53
C HIS A 43 6.18 5.73 -1.87
N VAL A 44 6.96 6.21 -0.90
CA VAL A 44 8.38 6.52 -1.06
C VAL A 44 9.29 5.56 -0.29
N GLY A 45 10.46 5.28 -0.86
CA GLY A 45 11.53 4.54 -0.19
C GLY A 45 12.55 5.48 0.45
N GLN A 46 13.46 4.92 1.25
CA GLN A 46 14.49 5.68 1.99
C GLN A 46 15.52 6.43 1.13
N LYS A 47 15.57 6.16 -0.19
CA LYS A 47 16.42 6.86 -1.16
C LYS A 47 15.64 7.85 -2.04
N ASP A 48 14.32 7.92 -1.88
CA ASP A 48 13.45 8.86 -2.59
C ASP A 48 13.38 10.20 -1.80
N LEU A 49 12.52 11.15 -2.21
CA LEU A 49 12.30 12.38 -1.46
C LEU A 49 11.79 12.10 -0.03
N PRO A 50 12.28 12.84 0.99
CA PRO A 50 11.76 12.74 2.35
C PRO A 50 10.25 13.01 2.42
N VAL A 51 9.57 12.35 3.35
CA VAL A 51 8.11 12.50 3.54
C VAL A 51 7.72 13.97 3.73
N ALA A 52 8.49 14.73 4.51
CA ALA A 52 8.26 16.15 4.74
C ALA A 52 8.26 16.95 3.43
N GLU A 53 9.18 16.65 2.51
CA GLU A 53 9.25 17.34 1.21
C GLU A 53 8.11 16.92 0.29
N VAL A 54 7.77 15.63 0.26
CA VAL A 54 6.59 15.14 -0.47
C VAL A 54 5.33 15.86 0.00
N ARG A 55 5.18 16.05 1.31
CA ARG A 55 4.04 16.78 1.91
C ARG A 55 3.93 18.25 1.51
N ARG A 56 5.03 18.88 1.08
CA ARG A 56 4.99 20.26 0.54
C ARG A 56 4.51 20.32 -0.90
N ILE A 57 4.60 19.20 -1.62
CA ILE A 57 4.28 19.10 -3.06
C ILE A 57 2.84 18.61 -3.24
N VAL A 58 2.45 17.59 -2.47
CA VAL A 58 1.14 16.95 -2.62
C VAL A 58 0.02 17.74 -1.92
N PRO A 59 -1.21 17.69 -2.42
CA PRO A 59 -2.34 18.39 -1.81
C PRO A 59 -2.72 17.82 -0.44
N PRO A 60 -3.47 18.58 0.38
CA PRO A 60 -4.00 18.10 1.66
C PRO A 60 -4.84 16.83 1.47
N GLY A 61 -4.71 15.87 2.40
CA GLY A 61 -5.46 14.61 2.35
C GLY A 61 -4.86 13.53 1.42
N PHE A 62 -3.85 13.85 0.61
CA PHE A 62 -3.18 12.88 -0.25
C PHE A 62 -2.47 11.79 0.57
N ILE A 63 -2.57 10.52 0.15
CA ILE A 63 -1.95 9.42 0.89
C ILE A 63 -0.43 9.42 0.64
N VAL A 64 0.38 9.44 1.69
CA VAL A 64 1.85 9.36 1.59
C VAL A 64 2.35 8.21 2.46
N GLY A 65 2.77 7.11 1.84
CA GLY A 65 3.39 5.98 2.51
C GLY A 65 4.91 6.04 2.49
N CYS A 66 5.57 5.47 3.51
CA CYS A 66 7.03 5.43 3.59
C CYS A 66 7.54 4.04 3.96
N SER A 67 8.61 3.56 3.32
CA SER A 67 9.30 2.32 3.70
C SER A 67 10.23 2.53 4.91
N THR A 68 10.17 1.64 5.89
CA THR A 68 10.92 1.74 7.15
C THR A 68 11.45 0.36 7.57
N ASN A 69 12.60 0.33 8.25
CA ASN A 69 13.24 -0.90 8.73
C ASN A 69 13.60 -0.87 10.21
N ASN A 70 13.29 0.21 10.92
CA ASN A 70 13.50 0.32 12.36
C ASN A 70 12.55 1.38 12.96
N VAL A 71 12.50 1.40 14.29
CA VAL A 71 11.64 2.30 15.06
C VAL A 71 11.95 3.78 14.79
N HIS A 72 13.22 4.15 14.66
CA HIS A 72 13.60 5.53 14.44
C HIS A 72 13.07 6.05 13.09
N GLU A 73 13.25 5.29 12.02
CA GLU A 73 12.73 5.62 10.68
C GLU A 73 11.20 5.76 10.69
N ALA A 74 10.50 4.86 11.37
CA ALA A 74 9.04 4.90 11.49
C ALA A 74 8.54 6.13 12.28
N SER A 75 9.18 6.44 13.41
CA SER A 75 8.84 7.62 14.21
C SER A 75 9.10 8.92 13.45
N MET A 76 10.20 8.99 12.69
CA MET A 76 10.48 10.14 11.83
C MET A 76 9.44 10.28 10.71
N ALA A 77 9.10 9.18 10.03
CA ALA A 77 8.06 9.20 9.00
C ALA A 77 6.71 9.68 9.57
N GLN A 78 6.35 9.29 10.80
CA GLN A 78 5.17 9.80 11.48
C GLN A 78 5.24 11.30 11.77
N ALA A 79 6.36 11.77 12.31
CA ALA A 79 6.56 13.20 12.60
C ALA A 79 6.51 14.05 11.33
N ASP A 80 7.01 13.52 10.22
CA ASP A 80 7.00 14.15 8.90
C ASP A 80 5.63 14.07 8.19
N GLY A 81 4.65 13.40 8.80
CA GLY A 81 3.27 13.35 8.34
C GLY A 81 2.96 12.21 7.37
N ALA A 82 3.66 11.08 7.43
CA ALA A 82 3.28 9.88 6.68
C ALA A 82 1.86 9.44 7.03
N SER A 83 1.12 8.92 6.05
CA SER A 83 -0.21 8.33 6.23
C SER A 83 -0.14 6.88 6.72
N TYR A 84 0.94 6.18 6.36
CA TYR A 84 1.25 4.83 6.82
C TYR A 84 2.75 4.55 6.65
N VAL A 85 3.24 3.53 7.34
CA VAL A 85 4.60 3.02 7.14
C VAL A 85 4.56 1.59 6.64
N SER A 86 5.52 1.20 5.82
CA SER A 86 5.72 -0.19 5.41
C SER A 86 6.98 -0.77 6.03
N VAL A 87 6.91 -2.02 6.47
CA VAL A 87 8.00 -2.76 7.11
C VAL A 87 8.32 -3.98 6.27
N GLY A 88 9.53 -4.01 5.73
CA GLY A 88 9.99 -5.10 4.89
C GLY A 88 11.45 -4.94 4.48
N ARG A 89 12.08 -5.97 3.93
CA ARG A 89 11.53 -7.29 3.54
C ARG A 89 11.52 -8.27 4.72
N LEU A 90 10.35 -8.83 5.09
CA LEU A 90 10.19 -9.73 6.26
C LEU A 90 10.64 -11.18 6.00
N PHE A 91 10.40 -11.70 4.80
CA PHE A 91 10.77 -13.06 4.40
C PHE A 91 11.55 -13.06 3.07
N PRO A 92 12.34 -14.11 2.78
CA PRO A 92 13.01 -14.24 1.50
C PRO A 92 12.04 -14.06 0.31
N THR A 93 12.48 -13.32 -0.70
CA THR A 93 11.69 -13.11 -1.92
C THR A 93 12.60 -12.89 -3.11
N THR A 94 12.13 -13.27 -4.29
CA THR A 94 12.80 -13.05 -5.57
C THR A 94 12.39 -11.73 -6.24
N SER A 95 11.30 -11.09 -5.81
CA SER A 95 10.74 -9.91 -6.49
C SER A 95 11.58 -8.63 -6.33
N LYS A 96 12.33 -8.50 -5.22
CA LYS A 96 13.23 -7.36 -4.98
C LYS A 96 14.34 -7.77 -4.02
N GLN A 97 15.54 -8.02 -4.54
CA GLN A 97 16.66 -8.54 -3.75
C GLN A 97 17.47 -7.44 -3.06
N ASP A 98 17.51 -6.23 -3.62
CA ASP A 98 18.23 -5.08 -3.05
C ASP A 98 17.37 -4.32 -2.01
N THR A 99 17.04 -5.00 -0.91
CA THR A 99 16.33 -4.40 0.22
C THR A 99 16.91 -4.83 1.54
N ARG A 100 16.96 -3.91 2.51
CA ARG A 100 17.30 -4.24 3.90
C ARG A 100 16.22 -5.20 4.42
N PRO A 101 16.58 -6.36 4.98
CA PRO A 101 15.60 -7.23 5.61
C PRO A 101 15.09 -6.58 6.91
N ALA A 102 13.87 -6.94 7.30
CA ALA A 102 13.29 -6.66 8.60
C ALA A 102 12.85 -7.99 9.22
N THR A 103 12.59 -8.01 10.53
CA THR A 103 12.09 -9.20 11.22
C THR A 103 10.70 -8.93 11.82
N LEU A 104 10.02 -9.97 12.27
CA LEU A 104 8.74 -9.82 12.97
C LEU A 104 8.90 -9.05 14.30
N GLU A 105 10.07 -9.12 14.94
CA GLU A 105 10.41 -8.32 16.12
C GLU A 105 10.50 -6.83 15.78
N VAL A 106 11.10 -6.49 14.64
CA VAL A 106 11.12 -5.11 14.14
C VAL A 106 9.71 -4.61 13.85
N LEU A 107 8.87 -5.43 13.22
CA LEU A 107 7.47 -5.10 12.97
C LEU A 107 6.71 -4.82 14.27
N ARG A 108 6.86 -5.68 15.29
CA ARG A 108 6.25 -5.48 16.62
C ARG A 108 6.74 -4.20 17.28
N ALA A 109 8.05 -3.94 17.24
CA ALA A 109 8.65 -2.75 17.83
C ALA A 109 8.16 -1.46 17.16
N ILE A 110 8.03 -1.46 15.82
CA ILE A 110 7.47 -0.33 15.07
C ILE A 110 6.00 -0.14 15.43
N LYS A 111 5.20 -1.21 15.43
CA LYS A 111 3.78 -1.13 15.78
C LYS A 111 3.54 -0.55 17.18
N ALA A 112 4.42 -0.84 18.13
CA ALA A 112 4.34 -0.29 19.49
C ALA A 112 4.78 1.20 19.57
N ALA A 113 5.56 1.69 18.61
CA ALA A 113 6.17 3.03 18.66
C ALA A 113 5.39 4.10 17.87
N VAL A 114 4.57 3.70 16.89
CA VAL A 114 3.81 4.63 16.04
C VAL A 114 2.30 4.41 16.16
N GLN A 115 1.54 5.47 15.93
CA GLN A 115 0.07 5.46 15.86
C GLN A 115 -0.44 5.26 14.43
N LEU A 116 0.46 5.32 13.44
CA LEU A 116 0.13 5.11 12.03
C LEU A 116 -0.23 3.63 11.74
N PRO A 117 -1.06 3.39 10.72
CA PRO A 117 -1.19 2.06 10.13
C PRO A 117 0.18 1.51 9.66
N VAL A 118 0.44 0.23 9.96
CA VAL A 118 1.69 -0.46 9.63
C VAL A 118 1.41 -1.55 8.60
N CYS A 119 2.00 -1.41 7.41
CA CYS A 119 1.95 -2.40 6.34
C CYS A 119 3.16 -3.33 6.41
N ALA A 120 2.93 -4.63 6.52
CA ALA A 120 3.97 -5.63 6.35
C ALA A 120 4.16 -5.98 4.86
N ILE A 121 5.42 -6.10 4.42
CA ILE A 121 5.73 -6.43 3.02
C ILE A 121 6.99 -7.31 2.89
N GLY A 122 6.98 -8.15 1.85
CA GLY A 122 8.15 -8.88 1.37
C GLY A 122 8.15 -10.35 1.76
N GLY A 123 7.94 -11.21 0.76
CA GLY A 123 7.95 -12.68 0.91
C GLY A 123 6.75 -13.24 1.69
N ILE A 124 5.69 -12.45 1.88
CA ILE A 124 4.48 -12.88 2.59
C ILE A 124 3.61 -13.75 1.66
N ASN A 125 3.09 -14.85 2.19
CA ASN A 125 2.26 -15.84 1.51
C ASN A 125 1.23 -16.49 2.48
N GLU A 126 0.47 -17.47 2.00
CA GLU A 126 -0.56 -18.15 2.80
C GLU A 126 -0.03 -18.93 4.01
N GLU A 127 1.25 -19.30 4.01
CA GLU A 127 1.88 -20.09 5.07
C GLU A 127 2.38 -19.21 6.23
N ASN A 128 2.71 -17.95 5.96
CA ASN A 128 3.36 -17.07 6.95
C ASN A 128 2.56 -15.81 7.32
N ILE A 129 1.46 -15.51 6.62
CA ILE A 129 0.62 -14.33 6.89
C ILE A 129 0.09 -14.29 8.33
N ASP A 130 -0.29 -15.44 8.91
CA ASP A 130 -0.80 -15.49 10.29
C ASP A 130 0.23 -14.99 11.31
N ALA A 131 1.53 -15.28 11.09
CA ALA A 131 2.62 -14.79 11.94
C ALA A 131 2.84 -13.27 11.79
N VAL A 132 2.59 -12.73 10.60
CA VAL A 132 2.66 -11.29 10.32
C VAL A 132 1.52 -10.53 11.00
N LEU A 133 0.30 -11.07 10.92
CA LEU A 133 -0.88 -10.51 11.59
C LEU A 133 -0.70 -10.58 13.12
N ALA A 134 -0.23 -11.71 13.65
CA ALA A 134 0.09 -11.85 15.08
C ALA A 134 1.22 -10.92 15.55
N ALA A 135 2.07 -10.43 14.63
CA ALA A 135 3.07 -9.40 14.92
C ALA A 135 2.52 -7.96 14.90
N GLY A 136 1.23 -7.79 14.60
CA GLY A 136 0.53 -6.50 14.70
C GLY A 136 0.46 -5.70 13.41
N ALA A 137 0.67 -6.32 12.24
CA ALA A 137 0.46 -5.65 10.96
C ALA A 137 -1.02 -5.29 10.76
N ASP A 138 -1.30 -4.03 10.40
CA ASP A 138 -2.65 -3.58 10.03
C ASP A 138 -2.96 -3.87 8.56
N MET A 139 -1.91 -3.96 7.74
CA MET A 139 -2.00 -4.19 6.30
C MET A 139 -0.91 -5.19 5.87
N VAL A 140 -1.18 -5.93 4.80
CA VAL A 140 -0.21 -6.85 4.19
C VAL A 140 -0.15 -6.59 2.69
N ALA A 141 1.06 -6.42 2.16
CA ALA A 141 1.31 -6.28 0.74
C ALA A 141 2.05 -7.51 0.18
N VAL A 142 1.50 -8.08 -0.89
CA VAL A 142 2.01 -9.28 -1.57
C VAL A 142 2.17 -9.03 -3.07
N ILE A 143 3.10 -9.76 -3.70
CA ILE A 143 3.28 -9.78 -5.15
C ILE A 143 3.20 -11.23 -5.64
N ALA A 144 4.28 -12.00 -5.45
CA ALA A 144 4.40 -13.36 -6.00
C ALA A 144 3.30 -14.31 -5.51
N ALA A 145 2.87 -14.19 -4.24
CA ALA A 145 1.82 -15.05 -3.67
C ALA A 145 0.47 -14.96 -4.42
N VAL A 146 0.23 -13.87 -5.15
CA VAL A 146 -0.99 -13.68 -5.97
C VAL A 146 -0.66 -13.77 -7.46
N VAL A 147 0.32 -12.99 -7.93
CA VAL A 147 0.62 -12.85 -9.36
C VAL A 147 1.15 -14.15 -9.97
N SER A 148 1.85 -14.98 -9.19
CA SER A 148 2.41 -16.25 -9.66
C SER A 148 1.54 -17.46 -9.33
N ALA A 149 0.34 -17.26 -8.76
CA ALA A 149 -0.58 -18.34 -8.43
C ALA A 149 -1.29 -18.86 -9.69
N PRO A 150 -1.64 -20.16 -9.76
CA PRO A 150 -2.47 -20.69 -10.86
C PRO A 150 -3.83 -20.00 -10.98
N ASP A 151 -4.41 -19.60 -9.84
CA ASP A 151 -5.61 -18.77 -9.77
C ASP A 151 -5.33 -17.55 -8.86
N PRO A 152 -5.00 -16.38 -9.44
CA PRO A 152 -4.74 -15.16 -8.68
C PRO A 152 -5.94 -14.65 -7.89
N ARG A 153 -7.17 -14.86 -8.39
CA ARG A 153 -8.40 -14.43 -7.71
C ARG A 153 -8.57 -15.22 -6.42
N GLU A 154 -8.42 -16.54 -6.50
CA GLU A 154 -8.57 -17.39 -5.34
C GLU A 154 -7.42 -17.22 -4.33
N ALA A 155 -6.18 -17.03 -4.80
CA ALA A 155 -5.05 -16.70 -3.93
C ALA A 155 -5.30 -15.38 -3.15
N ALA A 156 -5.80 -14.34 -3.83
CA ALA A 156 -6.15 -13.09 -3.19
C ALA A 156 -7.28 -13.27 -2.14
N ARG A 157 -8.31 -14.08 -2.44
CA ARG A 157 -9.38 -14.39 -1.48
C ARG A 157 -8.86 -15.12 -0.24
N ARG A 158 -8.02 -16.14 -0.42
CA ARG A 158 -7.46 -16.90 0.72
C ARG A 158 -6.61 -16.00 1.62
N LEU A 159 -5.78 -15.13 1.06
CA LEU A 159 -5.01 -14.15 1.84
C LEU A 159 -5.92 -13.13 2.54
N ALA A 160 -6.90 -12.57 1.83
CA ALA A 160 -7.84 -11.61 2.40
C ALA A 160 -8.67 -12.21 3.55
N SER A 161 -9.05 -13.49 3.46
CA SER A 161 -9.82 -14.19 4.49
C SER A 161 -9.08 -14.35 5.83
N ARG A 162 -7.78 -14.06 5.87
CA ARG A 162 -6.97 -14.09 7.11
C ARG A 162 -7.17 -12.85 7.97
N PHE A 163 -7.62 -11.74 7.38
CA PHE A 163 -8.03 -10.58 8.15
C PHE A 163 -9.39 -10.87 8.78
N ALA A 164 -9.48 -10.75 10.11
CA ALA A 164 -10.76 -10.84 10.80
C ALA A 164 -11.70 -9.73 10.28
N PRO A 165 -13.01 -10.00 10.18
CA PRO A 165 -14.01 -8.99 9.83
C PRO A 165 -14.13 -7.89 10.89
#